data_AF-A0A1D1UGJ2-F1
#
_entry.id   AF-A0A1D1UGJ2-F1
#
_cell.length_a   1.000
_cell.length_b   1.000
_cell.length_c   1.000
_cell.angle_alpha   90.00
_cell.angle_beta   90.00
_cell.angle_gamma   90.00
#
_symmetry.space_group_name_H-M   'P 1'
#
loop_
_entity.id
_entity.type
_entity.pdbx_description
1 polymer ?
#
loop_
_entity_poly.entity_id
_entity_poly.type
_entity_poly.pdbx_seq_one_letter_code
_entity_poly.pdbx_strand_id
1 'polypeptide(L)'
;MNGSICLLLALFFTSVLAGLVDRMQDVSDAQRYPLIRDFIRIEANILRLDNPRGISHTGLPCDITDSCDPRVIAFIDTEKPNHDFGGDSVPYRNWFTLYDGNNINSPEINKLITRDICGVPIRKVNVRVRAIDKDMFNDDKIDNFACFITTDNTPAADEKSAQWSAEMPCYGEDKSAIRVWIQWRWYLIPEQQCRASSNGRGWLDGWFTK
;
A
#
# COMPACT_ATOMS: atom_id res chain seq x y z
N MET A 1 26.73 -42.92 -13.05
CA MET A 1 27.00 -41.72 -12.23
C MET A 1 27.17 -40.54 -13.18
N ASN A 2 26.18 -39.65 -13.30
CA ASN A 2 26.24 -38.33 -14.00
C ASN A 2 24.85 -37.67 -13.97
N GLY A 3 24.48 -37.03 -12.85
CA GLY A 3 23.12 -36.49 -12.71
C GLY A 3 22.94 -35.36 -11.68
N SER A 4 24.01 -34.66 -11.27
CA SER A 4 23.94 -33.69 -10.16
C SER A 4 24.38 -32.26 -10.49
N ILE A 5 24.71 -31.92 -11.74
CA ILE A 5 25.22 -30.58 -12.09
C ILE A 5 24.13 -29.64 -12.64
N CYS A 6 22.96 -30.16 -13.06
CA CYS A 6 21.94 -29.33 -13.73
C CYS A 6 21.05 -28.49 -12.79
N LEU A 7 21.00 -28.79 -11.49
CA LEU A 7 20.05 -28.15 -10.56
C LEU A 7 20.52 -26.79 -10.01
N LEU A 8 21.82 -26.51 -10.05
CA LEU A 8 22.41 -25.29 -9.46
C LEU A 8 22.34 -24.05 -10.37
N LEU A 9 22.14 -24.23 -11.69
CA LEU A 9 22.02 -23.12 -12.64
C LEU A 9 20.60 -22.51 -12.70
N ALA A 10 19.57 -23.24 -12.26
CA ALA A 10 18.19 -22.74 -12.30
C ALA A 10 17.84 -21.76 -11.16
N LEU A 11 18.56 -21.81 -10.04
CA LEU A 11 18.28 -20.98 -8.85
C LEU A 11 18.90 -19.57 -8.92
N PHE A 12 19.89 -19.33 -9.79
CA PHE A 12 20.48 -18.00 -9.96
C PHE A 12 19.71 -17.11 -10.96
N PHE A 13 18.83 -17.68 -11.78
CA PHE A 13 18.09 -16.91 -12.79
C PHE A 13 16.79 -16.27 -12.26
N THR A 14 16.23 -16.75 -11.16
CA THR A 14 14.91 -16.27 -10.68
C THR A 14 15.00 -14.96 -9.88
N SER A 15 16.07 -14.74 -9.12
CA SER A 15 16.22 -13.54 -8.29
C SER A 15 16.61 -12.28 -9.08
N VAL A 16 17.19 -12.42 -10.28
CA VAL A 16 17.54 -11.28 -11.14
C VAL A 16 16.29 -10.68 -11.82
N LEU A 17 15.23 -11.46 -12.00
CA LEU A 17 14.07 -11.04 -12.79
C LEU A 17 13.13 -10.08 -12.05
N ALA A 18 12.95 -10.23 -10.72
CA ALA A 18 12.04 -9.36 -9.95
C ALA A 18 12.43 -7.88 -10.05
N GLY A 19 13.71 -7.57 -9.82
CA GLY A 19 14.20 -6.18 -9.92
C GLY A 19 14.20 -5.59 -11.34
N LEU A 20 14.03 -6.41 -12.39
CA LEU A 20 13.89 -5.90 -13.77
C LEU A 20 12.48 -5.40 -14.04
N VAL A 21 11.45 -6.05 -13.49
CA VAL A 21 10.04 -5.65 -13.66
C VAL A 21 9.81 -4.28 -13.02
N ASP A 22 10.25 -4.08 -11.78
CA ASP A 22 10.15 -2.80 -11.08
C ASP A 22 10.82 -1.66 -11.86
N ARG A 23 12.02 -1.91 -12.38
CA ARG A 23 12.76 -0.92 -13.19
C ARG A 23 12.05 -0.60 -14.50
N MET A 24 11.45 -1.59 -15.16
CA MET A 24 10.68 -1.36 -16.38
C MET A 24 9.42 -0.53 -16.09
N GLN A 25 8.76 -0.77 -14.96
CA GLN A 25 7.64 0.05 -14.51
C GLN A 25 8.08 1.47 -14.19
N ASP A 26 9.20 1.67 -13.49
CA ASP A 26 9.75 3.01 -13.21
C ASP A 26 10.07 3.79 -14.49
N VAL A 27 10.64 3.12 -15.51
CA VAL A 27 10.92 3.74 -16.81
C VAL A 27 9.62 4.11 -17.53
N SER A 28 8.62 3.21 -17.52
CA SER A 28 7.30 3.48 -18.09
C SER A 28 6.61 4.67 -17.41
N ASP A 29 6.62 4.70 -16.07
CA ASP A 29 6.09 5.80 -15.27
C ASP A 29 6.83 7.12 -15.55
N ALA A 30 8.15 7.07 -15.74
CA ALA A 30 8.94 8.26 -16.04
C ALA A 30 8.60 8.88 -17.40
N GLN A 31 8.15 8.06 -18.36
CA GLN A 31 7.65 8.52 -19.66
C GLN A 31 6.22 9.06 -19.58
N ARG A 32 5.41 8.55 -18.65
CA ARG A 32 3.96 8.84 -18.57
C ARG A 32 3.61 9.98 -17.61
N TYR A 33 4.25 10.04 -16.44
CA TYR A 33 3.84 10.93 -15.35
C TYR A 33 4.91 12.01 -15.10
N PRO A 34 4.54 13.29 -14.96
CA PRO A 34 5.50 14.37 -14.73
C PRO A 34 6.23 14.21 -13.38
N LEU A 35 7.49 14.62 -13.33
CA LEU A 35 8.24 14.70 -12.08
C LEU A 35 7.86 15.98 -11.35
N ILE A 36 7.38 15.87 -10.12
CA ILE A 36 7.14 17.03 -9.25
C ILE A 36 8.12 17.01 -8.07
N ARG A 37 8.50 18.20 -7.59
CA ARG A 37 9.45 18.42 -6.49
C ARG A 37 8.94 19.56 -5.64
N ASP A 38 8.01 19.25 -4.76
CA ASP A 38 7.34 20.23 -3.90
C ASP A 38 7.20 19.70 -2.47
N PHE A 39 6.65 20.54 -1.60
CA PHE A 39 6.23 20.17 -0.25
C PHE A 39 4.74 19.87 -0.30
N ILE A 40 4.39 18.58 -0.24
CA ILE A 40 3.03 18.10 -0.50
C ILE A 40 2.54 17.32 0.73
N ARG A 41 1.28 17.52 1.13
CA ARG A 41 0.58 16.60 2.03
C ARG A 41 -0.38 15.74 1.23
N ILE A 42 -0.31 14.45 1.46
CA ILE A 42 -1.21 13.45 0.90
C ILE A 42 -2.13 12.98 2.01
N GLU A 43 -3.41 12.97 1.72
CA GLU A 43 -4.47 12.44 2.56
C GLU A 43 -5.17 11.31 1.82
N ALA A 44 -5.23 10.13 2.44
CA ALA A 44 -5.97 9.00 1.92
C ALA A 44 -7.00 8.55 2.95
N ASN A 45 -8.27 8.56 2.55
CA ASN A 45 -9.37 8.07 3.36
C ASN A 45 -9.73 6.66 2.90
N ILE A 46 -9.52 5.68 3.78
CA ILE A 46 -9.87 4.28 3.56
C ILE A 46 -11.30 4.09 4.02
N LEU A 47 -12.22 3.94 3.07
CA LEU A 47 -13.66 3.99 3.31
C LEU A 47 -14.18 2.67 3.85
N ARG A 48 -13.98 1.58 3.10
CA ARG A 48 -14.49 0.25 3.43
C ARG A 48 -13.70 -0.86 2.74
N LEU A 49 -13.76 -2.05 3.31
CA LEU A 49 -13.33 -3.30 2.68
C LEU A 49 -14.57 -4.03 2.17
N ASP A 50 -14.60 -4.35 0.89
CA ASP A 50 -15.62 -5.20 0.27
C ASP A 50 -15.04 -6.62 0.08
N ASN A 51 -15.29 -7.52 1.04
CA ASN A 51 -15.11 -8.96 0.86
C ASN A 51 -16.44 -9.72 1.07
N PRO A 52 -17.48 -9.49 0.25
CA PRO A 52 -18.84 -9.98 0.52
C PRO A 52 -18.95 -11.51 0.59
N ARG A 53 -17.97 -12.24 0.04
CA ARG A 53 -17.93 -13.70 0.08
C ARG A 53 -17.20 -14.26 1.31
N GLY A 54 -16.60 -13.40 2.14
CA GLY A 54 -15.84 -13.82 3.31
C GLY A 54 -14.69 -14.77 2.97
N ILE A 55 -13.94 -14.47 1.90
CA ILE A 55 -12.86 -15.33 1.41
C ILE A 55 -11.48 -14.73 1.63
N SER A 56 -10.48 -15.59 1.80
CA SER A 56 -9.07 -15.21 1.85
C SER A 56 -8.46 -15.07 0.45
N HIS A 57 -7.19 -14.69 0.39
CA HIS A 57 -6.42 -14.57 -0.87
C HIS A 57 -6.33 -15.89 -1.65
N THR A 58 -6.58 -17.04 -1.01
CA THR A 58 -6.63 -18.34 -1.68
C THR A 58 -7.96 -18.56 -2.41
N GLY A 59 -9.01 -17.87 -1.98
CA GLY A 59 -10.40 -18.08 -2.41
C GLY A 59 -11.18 -19.05 -1.51
N LEU A 60 -10.54 -19.61 -0.47
CA LEU A 60 -11.21 -20.34 0.60
C LEU A 60 -11.92 -19.34 1.55
N PRO A 61 -12.98 -19.77 2.26
CA PRO A 61 -13.54 -18.97 3.36
C PRO A 61 -12.46 -18.55 4.36
N CYS A 62 -12.61 -17.37 4.95
CA CYS A 62 -11.83 -16.90 6.11
C CYS A 62 -11.97 -17.91 7.24
N ASP A 63 -13.19 -18.04 7.77
CA ASP A 63 -13.58 -19.03 8.76
C ASP A 63 -14.47 -20.11 8.16
N ILE A 64 -14.42 -21.31 8.75
CA ILE A 64 -15.26 -22.45 8.32
C ILE A 64 -16.72 -22.25 8.74
N THR A 65 -16.96 -21.67 9.91
CA THR A 65 -18.29 -21.55 10.54
C THR A 65 -18.82 -20.13 10.64
N ASP A 66 -17.96 -19.12 10.50
CA ASP A 66 -18.27 -17.72 10.80
C ASP A 66 -17.82 -16.78 9.66
N SER A 67 -17.97 -15.46 9.86
CA SER A 67 -17.42 -14.44 8.96
C SER A 67 -16.00 -14.07 9.37
N CYS A 68 -15.23 -13.45 8.48
CA CYS A 68 -13.86 -13.03 8.79
C CYS A 68 -13.77 -12.13 10.04
N ASP A 69 -12.61 -12.15 10.69
CA ASP A 69 -12.13 -11.24 11.73
C ASP A 69 -11.09 -10.25 11.16
N PRO A 70 -11.50 -9.26 10.33
CA PRO A 70 -10.53 -8.47 9.58
C PRO A 70 -9.72 -7.52 10.47
N ARG A 71 -8.40 -7.53 10.29
CA ARG A 71 -7.51 -6.42 10.60
C ARG A 71 -7.04 -5.76 9.33
N VAL A 72 -7.31 -4.45 9.21
CA VAL A 72 -6.91 -3.64 8.06
C VAL A 72 -5.84 -2.65 8.48
N ILE A 73 -4.67 -2.78 7.86
CA ILE A 73 -3.54 -1.87 8.04
C ILE A 73 -3.26 -1.14 6.74
N ALA A 74 -2.75 0.09 6.82
CA ALA A 74 -2.44 0.88 5.62
C ALA A 74 -1.20 1.77 5.78
N PHE A 75 -0.63 2.16 4.64
CA PHE A 75 0.52 3.04 4.54
C PHE A 75 0.50 3.83 3.21
N ILE A 76 0.94 5.09 3.22
CA ILE A 76 1.16 5.86 1.99
C ILE A 76 2.63 5.72 1.60
N ASP A 77 2.93 4.94 0.57
CA ASP A 77 4.29 4.70 0.10
C ASP A 77 4.69 5.73 -0.96
N THR A 78 5.55 6.66 -0.56
CA THR A 78 6.07 7.76 -1.39
C THR A 78 7.46 7.49 -1.95
N GLU A 79 8.12 6.39 -1.57
CA GLU A 79 9.51 6.11 -1.95
C GLU A 79 9.63 4.96 -2.95
N LYS A 80 8.80 3.91 -2.79
CA LYS A 80 8.92 2.67 -3.54
C LYS A 80 7.57 2.16 -4.05
N PRO A 81 6.78 3.00 -4.75
CA PRO A 81 5.41 2.65 -5.12
C PRO A 81 5.31 1.37 -5.95
N ASN A 82 6.32 1.04 -6.76
CA ASN A 82 6.34 -0.13 -7.65
C ASN A 82 6.85 -1.43 -7.02
N HIS A 83 7.51 -1.35 -5.86
CA HIS A 83 8.07 -2.53 -5.22
C HIS A 83 6.98 -3.42 -4.61
N ASP A 84 7.29 -4.70 -4.47
CA ASP A 84 6.48 -5.70 -3.78
C ASP A 84 6.13 -5.28 -2.34
N PHE A 85 4.99 -5.79 -1.85
CA PHE A 85 4.54 -5.56 -0.48
C PHE A 85 5.50 -6.12 0.58
N GLY A 86 5.55 -5.48 1.74
CA GLY A 86 6.40 -5.91 2.85
C GLY A 86 7.82 -5.35 2.75
N GLY A 87 8.85 -6.17 3.00
CA GLY A 87 10.22 -5.68 3.21
C GLY A 87 10.85 -4.93 2.03
N ASP A 88 10.40 -5.20 0.80
CA ASP A 88 10.95 -4.58 -0.40
C ASP A 88 10.51 -3.12 -0.55
N SER A 89 9.24 -2.82 -0.22
CA SER A 89 8.68 -1.48 -0.10
C SER A 89 8.77 -0.94 1.34
N VAL A 90 7.81 -1.33 2.19
CA VAL A 90 7.60 -0.88 3.57
C VAL A 90 7.25 -2.07 4.47
N PRO A 91 8.08 -2.41 5.48
CA PRO A 91 7.77 -3.48 6.44
C PRO A 91 6.42 -3.26 7.14
N TYR A 92 5.58 -4.30 7.24
CA TYR A 92 4.22 -4.20 7.80
C TYR A 92 4.16 -3.62 9.22
N ARG A 93 5.21 -3.76 10.02
CA ARG A 93 5.30 -3.16 11.36
C ARG A 93 5.24 -1.62 11.37
N ASN A 94 5.50 -0.97 10.23
CA ASN A 94 5.47 0.48 10.09
C ASN A 94 4.10 1.01 9.65
N TRP A 95 3.13 0.11 9.43
CA TRP A 95 1.81 0.47 8.91
C TRP A 95 0.86 0.83 10.04
N PHE A 96 -0.14 1.65 9.73
CA PHE A 96 -1.16 2.07 10.70
C PHE A 96 -2.31 1.07 10.70
N THR A 97 -2.68 0.56 11.87
CA THR A 97 -3.93 -0.19 12.03
C THR A 97 -5.11 0.75 11.96
N LEU A 98 -5.96 0.57 10.95
CA LEU A 98 -7.15 1.39 10.71
C LEU A 98 -8.41 0.73 11.25
N TYR A 99 -8.46 -0.59 11.16
CA TYR A 99 -9.59 -1.40 11.59
C TYR A 99 -9.09 -2.70 12.21
N ASP A 100 -9.73 -3.11 13.29
CA ASP A 100 -9.51 -4.39 13.96
C ASP A 100 -10.87 -4.81 14.53
N GLY A 101 -11.57 -5.71 13.83
CA GLY A 101 -12.92 -6.15 14.17
C GLY A 101 -13.07 -7.66 14.04
N ASN A 102 -14.25 -8.16 14.39
CA ASN A 102 -14.55 -9.59 14.41
C ASN A 102 -15.89 -9.88 13.73
N ASN A 103 -16.00 -11.05 13.10
CA ASN A 103 -17.19 -11.62 12.46
C ASN A 103 -17.89 -10.64 11.50
N ILE A 104 -17.11 -10.02 10.61
CA ILE A 104 -17.57 -9.05 9.61
C ILE A 104 -16.77 -9.15 8.31
N ASN A 105 -17.43 -9.60 7.26
CA ASN A 105 -16.82 -9.76 5.93
C ASN A 105 -16.52 -8.42 5.23
N SER A 106 -17.38 -7.40 5.42
CA SER A 106 -17.27 -6.12 4.73
C SER A 106 -17.36 -4.93 5.69
N PRO A 107 -16.29 -4.65 6.46
CA PRO A 107 -16.32 -3.56 7.44
C PRO A 107 -16.27 -2.17 6.78
N GLU A 108 -17.08 -1.26 7.32
CA GLU A 108 -16.90 0.18 7.16
C GLU A 108 -15.72 0.64 8.02
N ILE A 109 -14.76 1.33 7.42
CA ILE A 109 -13.49 1.72 8.04
C ILE A 109 -13.51 3.24 8.32
N ASN A 110 -13.73 4.05 7.28
CA ASN A 110 -13.76 5.51 7.30
C ASN A 110 -12.63 6.13 8.11
N LYS A 111 -11.38 5.72 7.82
CA LYS A 111 -10.17 6.21 8.48
C LYS A 111 -9.25 6.96 7.52
N LEU A 112 -8.79 8.11 8.00
CA LEU A 112 -7.85 8.97 7.31
C LEU A 112 -6.40 8.62 7.71
N ILE A 113 -5.52 8.48 6.73
CA ILE A 113 -4.07 8.49 6.91
C ILE A 113 -3.46 9.65 6.13
N THR A 114 -2.37 10.21 6.66
CA THR A 114 -1.67 11.35 6.06
C THR A 114 -0.19 11.09 5.96
N ARG A 115 0.45 11.56 4.89
CA ARG A 115 1.90 11.56 4.75
C ARG A 115 2.36 12.79 3.97
N ASP A 116 3.49 13.34 4.38
CA ASP A 116 4.06 14.52 3.75
C ASP A 116 5.26 14.11 2.87
N ILE A 117 5.41 14.77 1.73
CA ILE A 117 6.58 14.68 0.83
C ILE A 117 7.32 16.01 0.95
N CYS A 118 8.57 15.98 1.38
CA CYS A 118 9.34 17.20 1.68
C CYS A 118 10.42 17.46 0.64
N GLY A 119 10.03 17.96 -0.54
CA GLY A 119 10.96 18.38 -1.61
C GLY A 119 11.62 17.22 -2.38
N VAL A 120 11.27 15.98 -2.07
CA VAL A 120 11.76 14.79 -2.77
C VAL A 120 11.04 14.65 -4.12
N PRO A 121 11.74 14.35 -5.23
CA PRO A 121 11.10 14.09 -6.51
C PRO A 121 10.15 12.89 -6.46
N ILE A 122 8.90 13.07 -6.88
CA ILE A 122 7.92 11.99 -7.02
C ILE A 122 7.20 12.03 -8.37
N ARG A 123 6.73 10.87 -8.81
CA ARG A 123 5.85 10.69 -10.00
C ARG A 123 4.59 9.90 -9.69
N LYS A 124 4.69 9.05 -8.67
CA LYS A 124 3.67 8.10 -8.27
C LYS A 124 3.79 7.83 -6.78
N VAL A 125 2.65 7.66 -6.14
CA VAL A 125 2.52 7.28 -4.74
C VAL A 125 1.60 6.07 -4.69
N ASN A 126 1.88 5.12 -3.81
CA ASN A 126 1.06 3.95 -3.64
C ASN A 126 0.41 3.97 -2.25
N VAL A 127 -0.90 4.16 -2.19
CA VAL A 127 -1.67 3.92 -0.97
C VAL A 127 -1.81 2.41 -0.83
N ARG A 128 -0.98 1.84 0.04
CA ARG A 128 -0.93 0.41 0.30
C ARG A 128 -1.89 0.07 1.42
N VAL A 129 -2.76 -0.89 1.19
CA VAL A 129 -3.65 -1.46 2.20
C VAL A 129 -3.42 -2.96 2.27
N ARG A 130 -3.45 -3.52 3.47
CA ARG A 130 -3.38 -4.96 3.70
C ARG A 130 -4.50 -5.34 4.64
N ALA A 131 -5.28 -6.33 4.22
CA ALA A 131 -6.28 -6.96 5.06
C ALA A 131 -5.82 -8.37 5.39
N ILE A 132 -5.93 -8.71 6.67
CA ILE A 132 -5.75 -10.07 7.17
C ILE A 132 -6.98 -10.45 7.98
N ASP A 133 -7.23 -11.74 8.05
CA ASP A 133 -8.15 -12.40 8.94
C ASP A 133 -7.36 -12.84 10.19
N LYS A 134 -7.84 -12.51 11.38
CA LYS A 134 -7.11 -12.80 12.61
C LYS A 134 -7.59 -14.12 13.20
N ASP A 135 -6.80 -15.18 13.12
CA ASP A 135 -7.05 -16.35 13.95
C ASP A 135 -6.31 -16.28 15.28
N MET A 136 -6.71 -17.16 16.21
CA MET A 136 -6.04 -17.32 17.50
C MET A 136 -4.55 -17.68 17.37
N PHE A 137 -4.13 -18.28 16.26
CA PHE A 137 -2.77 -18.80 16.09
C PHE A 137 -2.02 -18.30 14.85
N ASN A 138 -2.71 -17.97 13.76
CA ASN A 138 -2.08 -17.50 12.52
C ASN A 138 -2.92 -16.37 11.93
N ASP A 139 -2.25 -15.33 11.42
CA ASP A 139 -2.94 -14.29 10.67
C ASP A 139 -3.07 -14.74 9.20
N ASP A 140 -4.30 -14.96 8.74
CA ASP A 140 -4.58 -15.41 7.39
C ASP A 140 -4.74 -14.24 6.43
N LYS A 141 -4.04 -14.26 5.30
CA LYS A 141 -4.08 -13.12 4.36
C LYS A 141 -5.44 -13.07 3.65
N ILE A 142 -6.15 -11.95 3.77
CA ILE A 142 -7.31 -11.64 2.93
C ILE A 142 -6.81 -11.14 1.57
N ASP A 143 -6.10 -10.02 1.53
CA ASP A 143 -5.42 -9.54 0.31
C ASP A 143 -4.48 -8.35 0.61
N ASN A 144 -3.70 -7.98 -0.40
CA ASN A 144 -2.99 -6.71 -0.50
C ASN A 144 -3.66 -5.83 -1.56
N PHE A 145 -3.64 -4.51 -1.37
CA PHE A 145 -4.26 -3.55 -2.28
C PHE A 145 -3.28 -2.42 -2.57
N ALA A 146 -2.93 -2.22 -3.84
CA ALA A 146 -2.02 -1.19 -4.32
C ALA A 146 -2.79 -0.12 -5.07
N CYS A 147 -3.01 1.04 -4.44
CA CYS A 147 -3.86 2.10 -4.98
C CYS A 147 -2.99 3.29 -5.37
N PHE A 148 -2.73 3.44 -6.66
CA PHE A 148 -1.81 4.46 -7.16
C PHE A 148 -2.45 5.84 -7.25
N ILE A 149 -1.74 6.83 -6.72
CA ILE A 149 -1.96 8.26 -6.95
C ILE A 149 -0.83 8.74 -7.86
N THR A 150 -1.18 9.35 -8.99
CA THR A 150 -0.22 9.76 -10.02
C THR A 150 -0.24 11.27 -10.20
N THR A 151 0.88 11.82 -10.66
CA THR A 151 1.10 13.27 -10.79
C THR A 151 0.45 13.89 -12.02
N ASP A 152 -0.34 13.12 -12.78
CA ASP A 152 -1.26 13.65 -13.78
C ASP A 152 -2.35 14.54 -13.16
N ASN A 153 -2.66 14.33 -11.88
CA ASN A 153 -3.52 15.18 -11.08
C ASN A 153 -2.65 16.13 -10.24
N THR A 154 -2.43 17.37 -10.67
CA THR A 154 -1.58 18.29 -9.90
C THR A 154 -2.09 18.52 -8.48
N PRO A 155 -1.22 18.60 -7.46
CA PRO A 155 -1.62 18.97 -6.10
C PRO A 155 -2.37 20.31 -6.07
N ALA A 156 -3.38 20.42 -5.22
CA ALA A 156 -4.07 21.69 -5.02
C ALA A 156 -3.15 22.72 -4.33
N ALA A 157 -3.47 24.01 -4.47
CA ALA A 157 -2.62 25.08 -3.94
C ALA A 157 -2.54 25.07 -2.40
N ASP A 158 -3.58 24.58 -1.73
CA ASP A 158 -3.68 24.49 -0.28
C ASP A 158 -4.75 23.45 0.14
N GLU A 159 -4.86 23.17 1.43
CA GLU A 159 -5.85 22.25 2.00
C GLU A 159 -7.30 22.64 1.67
N LYS A 160 -7.59 23.95 1.61
CA LYS A 160 -8.96 24.47 1.43
C LYS A 160 -9.48 24.25 0.01
N SER A 161 -8.59 24.37 -0.97
CA SER A 161 -8.86 24.13 -2.38
C SER A 161 -8.79 22.66 -2.77
N ALA A 162 -8.16 21.81 -1.93
CA ALA A 162 -8.03 20.38 -2.18
C ALA A 162 -9.36 19.64 -2.09
N GLN A 163 -9.87 19.23 -3.25
CA GLN A 163 -11.05 18.38 -3.36
C GLN A 163 -10.68 16.91 -3.17
N TRP A 164 -11.57 16.16 -2.52
CA TRP A 164 -11.49 14.70 -2.49
C TRP A 164 -11.70 14.14 -3.89
N SER A 165 -10.94 13.10 -4.23
CA SER A 165 -11.19 12.30 -5.43
C SER A 165 -12.58 11.66 -5.38
N ALA A 166 -13.07 11.19 -6.52
CA ALA A 166 -14.16 10.21 -6.52
C ALA A 166 -13.76 8.97 -5.70
N GLU A 167 -14.73 8.24 -5.16
CA GLU A 167 -14.47 6.93 -4.58
C GLU A 167 -13.87 6.02 -5.65
N MET A 168 -12.69 5.49 -5.36
CA MET A 168 -11.95 4.63 -6.27
C MET A 168 -11.88 3.21 -5.69
N PRO A 169 -12.34 2.20 -6.42
CA PRO A 169 -12.14 0.82 -6.03
C PRO A 169 -10.69 0.41 -6.29
N CYS A 170 -10.05 -0.17 -5.28
CA CYS A 170 -8.72 -0.72 -5.35
C CYS A 170 -8.80 -2.23 -5.19
N TYR A 171 -8.54 -2.96 -6.26
CA TYR A 171 -8.73 -4.40 -6.34
C TYR A 171 -7.59 -5.14 -5.63
N GLY A 172 -7.93 -6.29 -5.04
CA GLY A 172 -6.96 -7.20 -4.44
C GLY A 172 -5.94 -7.69 -5.46
N GLU A 173 -4.68 -7.76 -5.02
CA GLU A 173 -3.54 -8.26 -5.80
C GLU A 173 -3.73 -9.74 -6.15
N ASP A 174 -4.19 -10.54 -5.20
CA ASP A 174 -4.43 -11.98 -5.40
C ASP A 174 -5.86 -12.26 -5.89
N LYS A 175 -6.85 -11.50 -5.39
CA LYS A 175 -8.27 -11.69 -5.67
C LYS A 175 -8.95 -10.37 -6.01
N SER A 176 -9.11 -10.11 -7.30
CA SER A 176 -9.85 -8.95 -7.82
C SER A 176 -11.34 -8.88 -7.42
N ALA A 177 -11.90 -9.96 -6.87
CA ALA A 177 -13.26 -9.94 -6.30
C ALA A 177 -13.31 -9.22 -4.94
N ILE A 178 -12.18 -9.11 -4.25
CA ILE A 178 -12.02 -8.35 -3.02
C ILE A 178 -11.50 -6.96 -3.39
N ARG A 179 -12.04 -5.92 -2.75
CA ARG A 179 -11.60 -4.55 -3.03
C ARG A 179 -11.66 -3.69 -1.78
N VAL A 180 -10.80 -2.69 -1.72
CA VAL A 180 -10.89 -1.58 -0.77
C VAL A 180 -11.33 -0.34 -1.52
N TRP A 181 -12.27 0.41 -0.95
CA TRP A 181 -12.66 1.70 -1.50
C TRP A 181 -11.89 2.81 -0.81
N ILE A 182 -11.30 3.70 -1.62
CA ILE A 182 -10.55 4.83 -1.10
C ILE A 182 -10.99 6.13 -1.76
N GLN A 183 -10.78 7.22 -1.04
CA GLN A 183 -10.68 8.56 -1.62
C GLN A 183 -9.36 9.17 -1.21
N TRP A 184 -8.85 10.08 -2.00
CA TRP A 184 -7.62 10.78 -1.69
C TRP A 184 -7.69 12.24 -2.09
N ARG A 185 -6.85 13.06 -1.47
CA ARG A 185 -6.55 14.41 -1.91
C ARG A 185 -5.11 14.73 -1.58
N TRP A 186 -4.51 15.63 -2.34
CA TRP A 186 -3.19 16.15 -2.02
C TRP A 186 -3.08 17.63 -2.35
N TYR A 187 -2.24 18.31 -1.59
CA TYR A 187 -2.10 19.76 -1.67
C TYR A 187 -0.72 20.20 -1.21
N LEU A 188 -0.34 21.39 -1.68
CA LEU A 188 0.90 22.02 -1.27
C LEU A 188 0.82 22.46 0.19
N ILE A 189 1.92 22.29 0.92
CA ILE A 189 2.09 22.77 2.29
C ILE A 189 3.36 23.63 2.38
N PRO A 190 3.43 24.61 3.30
CA PRO A 190 4.68 25.31 3.58
C PRO A 190 5.78 24.33 4.02
N GLU A 191 7.02 24.56 3.59
CA GLU A 191 8.18 23.74 3.95
C GLU A 191 8.29 23.53 5.47
N GLN A 192 8.00 24.56 6.27
CA GLN A 192 8.09 24.52 7.73
C GLN A 192 7.05 23.60 8.37
N GLN A 193 5.99 23.25 7.65
CA GLN A 193 4.94 22.33 8.11
C GLN A 193 5.17 20.89 7.66
N CYS A 194 6.19 20.64 6.84
CA CYS A 194 6.44 19.33 6.26
C CYS A 194 7.11 18.39 7.25
N ARG A 195 6.51 17.23 7.47
CA ARG A 195 7.03 16.20 8.37
C ARG A 195 7.84 15.19 7.56
N ALA A 196 9.17 15.27 7.66
CA ALA A 196 10.05 14.27 7.06
C ALA A 196 9.65 12.87 7.53
N SER A 197 9.52 11.95 6.59
CA SER A 197 9.13 10.58 6.85
C SER A 197 9.98 9.62 6.02
N SER A 198 10.20 8.41 6.54
CA SER A 198 10.87 7.33 5.83
C SER A 198 10.00 6.08 5.79
N ASN A 199 10.21 5.21 4.81
CA ASN A 199 9.65 3.86 4.78
C ASN A 199 10.28 2.91 5.84
N GLY A 200 11.24 3.39 6.63
CA GLY A 200 11.70 2.74 7.86
C GLY A 200 12.78 1.70 7.66
N ARG A 201 13.88 2.11 7.00
CA ARG A 201 15.18 1.41 7.09
C ARG A 201 16.08 1.94 8.22
N GLY A 202 15.61 2.88 9.06
CA GLY A 202 16.30 3.31 10.26
C GLY A 202 15.99 2.40 11.45
N TRP A 203 17.00 1.81 12.08
CA TRP A 203 16.84 1.02 13.31
C TRP A 203 16.39 1.87 14.53
N LEU A 204 16.31 3.22 14.39
CA LEU A 204 15.99 4.19 15.44
C LEU A 204 14.65 4.92 15.28
N ASP A 205 13.88 4.70 14.20
CA ASP A 205 12.75 5.58 13.86
C ASP A 205 11.53 5.44 14.81
N GLY A 206 11.53 4.44 15.71
CA GLY A 206 10.46 4.20 16.70
C GLY A 206 10.68 4.78 18.10
N TRP A 207 11.80 5.47 18.37
CA TRP A 207 12.15 5.95 19.73
C TRP A 207 11.88 7.43 20.00
N PHE A 208 11.53 8.24 18.98
CA PHE A 208 11.45 9.70 19.15
C PHE A 208 10.16 10.38 18.69
N THR A 209 9.06 9.66 18.49
CA THR A 209 7.73 10.29 18.41
C THR A 209 7.11 10.36 19.80
N LYS A 210 7.28 11.50 20.48
CA LYS A 210 6.48 11.95 21.62
C LYS A 210 5.26 12.71 21.15
#